data_AF-A0A1H9NKG3-F1
#
_entry.id   AF-A0A1H9NKG3-F1
#
_cell.length_a   1.000
_cell.length_b   1.000
_cell.length_c   1.000
_cell.angle_alpha   90.00
_cell.angle_beta   90.00
_cell.angle_gamma   90.00
#
_symmetry.space_group_name_H-M   'P 1'
#
loop_
_entity.id
_entity.type
_entity.pdbx_description
1 polymer ?
#
loop_
_entity_poly.entity_id
_entity_poly.type
_entity_poly.pdbx_seq_one_letter_code
_entity_poly.pdbx_strand_id
1 'polypeptide(L)' 'MANVVKVDHDLCSGTGHCAEIAPKLFSMSDRRAWPEERTTEQAEDTELAHRAADGCPWFAISVSDSTDNEENQ' A
#
# COMPACT_ATOMS: atom_id res chain seq x y z
N MET A 1 -16.02 3.14 -1.49
CA MET A 1 -15.46 1.81 -1.80
C MET A 1 -14.09 1.80 -1.18
N ALA A 2 -13.81 0.86 -0.29
CA ALA A 2 -12.52 0.79 0.36
C ALA A 2 -11.56 0.00 -0.53
N ASN A 3 -10.28 0.35 -0.54
CA ASN A 3 -9.24 -0.38 -1.27
C ASN A 3 -8.25 -0.97 -0.27
N VAL A 4 -7.85 -2.21 -0.46
CA VAL A 4 -6.86 -2.88 0.37
C VAL A 4 -5.46 -2.56 -0.16
N VAL A 5 -4.57 -2.12 0.72
CA VAL A 5 -3.17 -1.86 0.44
C VAL A 5 -2.31 -2.95 1.08
N LYS A 6 -1.43 -3.56 0.30
CA LYS A 6 -0.46 -4.58 0.77
C LYS A 6 0.94 -4.24 0.29
N VAL A 7 1.92 -4.56 1.13
CA VAL A 7 3.34 -4.54 0.79
C VAL A 7 3.87 -5.96 0.89
N ASP A 8 4.44 -6.47 -0.20
CA ASP A 8 5.18 -7.72 -0.23
C ASP A 8 6.61 -7.49 0.28
N HIS A 9 6.95 -8.07 1.43
CA HIS A 9 8.25 -7.87 2.07
C HIS A 9 9.38 -8.71 1.50
N ASP A 10 9.06 -9.72 0.69
CA ASP A 10 10.07 -10.48 -0.07
C ASP A 10 10.58 -9.64 -1.25
N LEU A 11 9.71 -8.83 -1.87
CA LEU A 11 10.08 -7.91 -2.95
C LEU A 11 10.54 -6.53 -2.45
N CYS A 12 10.00 -6.06 -1.33
CA CYS A 12 10.32 -4.73 -0.81
C CYS A 12 11.81 -4.63 -0.44
N SER A 13 12.57 -3.79 -1.13
CA SER A 13 13.98 -3.53 -0.77
C SER A 13 14.18 -2.31 0.14
N GLY A 14 13.09 -1.63 0.54
CA GLY A 14 13.15 -0.51 1.47
C GLY A 14 13.64 0.82 0.89
N THR A 15 13.36 1.10 -0.38
CA THR A 15 13.82 2.32 -1.07
C THR A 15 13.16 3.61 -0.57
N GLY A 16 12.05 3.53 0.17
CA GLY A 16 11.39 4.68 0.79
C GLY A 16 10.47 5.51 -0.11
N HIS A 17 10.38 5.23 -1.42
CA HIS A 17 9.60 6.05 -2.36
C HIS A 17 8.11 6.13 -2.01
N CYS A 18 7.53 5.04 -1.52
CA CYS A 18 6.14 5.03 -1.06
C CYS A 18 5.87 5.99 0.11
N ALA A 19 6.82 6.12 1.04
CA ALA A 19 6.71 7.03 2.17
C ALA A 19 6.97 8.49 1.77
N GLU A 20 7.71 8.74 0.68
CA GLU A 20 7.85 10.08 0.10
C GLU A 20 6.58 10.53 -0.64
N ILE A 21 5.95 9.62 -1.38
CA ILE A 21 4.73 9.88 -2.15
C ILE A 21 3.51 9.99 -1.23
N ALA A 22 3.37 9.05 -0.29
CA ALA A 22 2.21 8.91 0.58
C ALA A 22 2.65 8.70 2.04
N PRO A 23 3.24 9.73 2.69
CA PRO A 23 3.80 9.63 4.05
C PRO A 23 2.77 9.33 5.14
N LYS A 24 1.48 9.52 4.85
CA LYS A 24 0.38 9.18 5.76
C LYS A 24 -0.07 7.72 5.65
N LEU A 25 0.23 7.07 4.51
CA LEU A 25 -0.21 5.72 4.21
C LEU A 25 0.90 4.69 4.41
N PHE A 26 2.17 5.11 4.34
CA PHE A 26 3.31 4.22 4.50
C PHE A 26 4.32 4.79 5.50
N SER A 27 4.80 3.93 6.39
CA SER A 27 5.98 4.18 7.21
C SER A 27 7.11 3.22 6.90
N MET A 28 8.31 3.67 7.21
CA MET A 28 9.53 2.89 7.07
C MET A 28 9.94 2.35 8.43
N SER A 29 10.01 1.03 8.56
CA SER A 29 10.50 0.34 9.76
C SER A 29 11.27 -0.91 9.36
N ASP A 30 12.34 -1.22 10.08
CA ASP A 30 13.26 -2.34 9.79
C ASP A 30 13.71 -2.41 8.31
N ARG A 31 14.02 -1.24 7.71
CA ARG A 31 14.40 -1.12 6.30
C ARG A 31 13.37 -1.69 5.31
N ARG A 32 12.10 -1.70 5.70
CA ARG A 32 10.95 -2.12 4.89
C ARG A 32 9.84 -1.10 5.02
N ALA A 33 8.98 -1.05 4.00
CA ALA A 33 7.78 -0.22 4.03
C ALA A 33 6.63 -1.00 4.68
N TRP A 34 5.85 -0.32 5.49
CA TRP A 34 4.66 -0.85 6.16
C TRP A 34 3.50 0.08 5.88
N PRO A 35 2.32 -0.43 5.48
CA PRO A 35 1.13 0.39 5.38
C PRO A 35 0.64 0.76 6.79
N GLU A 36 0.40 2.04 7.04
CA GLU A 36 -0.16 2.54 8.30
C GLU A 36 -1.60 2.03 8.49
N GLU A 37 -2.37 2.03 7.39
CA GLU A 37 -3.70 1.45 7.33
C GLU A 37 -3.78 0.44 6.18
N ARG A 38 -4.45 -0.68 6.44
CA ARG A 38 -4.62 -1.76 5.47
C ARG A 38 -5.67 -1.44 4.40
N THR A 39 -6.49 -0.42 4.64
CA THR A 39 -7.60 -0.02 3.78
C THR A 39 -7.61 1.48 3.59
N THR A 40 -7.83 1.94 2.36
CA THR A 40 -8.05 3.36 2.05
C THR A 40 -9.49 3.56 1.61
N GLU A 41 -10.26 4.36 2.36
CA GLU A 41 -11.67 4.65 2.05
C GLU A 41 -11.85 5.98 1.30
N GLN A 42 -10.89 6.90 1.48
CA GLN A 42 -10.90 8.20 0.84
C GLN A 42 -10.34 8.08 -0.58
N ALA A 43 -10.94 8.82 -1.52
CA ALA A 43 -10.48 8.85 -2.90
C ALA A 43 -9.04 9.40 -3.00
N GLU A 44 -8.70 10.41 -2.20
CA GLU A 44 -7.35 10.98 -2.15
C GLU A 44 -6.32 9.96 -1.68
N ASP A 45 -6.62 9.19 -0.63
CA ASP A 45 -5.74 8.14 -0.12
C ASP A 45 -5.60 6.99 -1.12
N THR A 46 -6.69 6.63 -1.81
CA THR A 46 -6.66 5.62 -2.87
C THR A 46 -5.73 6.05 -4.02
N GLU A 47 -5.85 7.29 -4.49
CA GLU A 47 -4.99 7.84 -5.54
C GLU A 47 -3.52 7.87 -5.10
N LEU A 48 -3.25 8.24 -3.85
CA LEU A 48 -1.91 8.22 -3.28
C LEU A 48 -1.35 6.79 -3.16
N ALA A 49 -2.16 5.81 -2.77
CA ALA A 49 -1.78 4.41 -2.73
C ALA A 49 -1.42 3.87 -4.12
N HIS A 50 -2.21 4.20 -5.15
CA HIS A 50 -1.90 3.85 -6.54
C HIS A 50 -0.60 4.50 -7.02
N ARG A 51 -0.40 5.79 -6.76
CA ARG A 51 0.86 6.48 -7.11
C ARG A 51 2.07 5.88 -6.40
N ALA A 52 1.92 5.51 -5.13
CA ALA A 52 2.98 4.84 -4.38
C ALA A 52 3.32 3.46 -4.97
N ALA A 53 2.30 2.72 -5.41
CA ALA A 53 2.49 1.45 -6.10
C ALA A 53 3.22 1.60 -7.44
N ASP A 54 2.79 2.55 -8.27
CA ASP A 54 3.44 2.86 -9.55
C ASP A 54 4.87 3.38 -9.37
N GLY A 55 5.12 4.12 -8.29
CA GLY A 55 6.44 4.65 -7.94
C GLY A 55 7.38 3.61 -7.32
N CYS A 56 6.91 2.40 -7.00
CA CYS A 56 7.73 1.38 -6.36
C CYS A 56 8.66 0.71 -7.39
N PRO A 57 10.00 0.87 -7.30
CA PRO A 57 10.92 0.28 -8.29
C PRO A 57 10.94 -1.25 -8.30
N TRP A 58 10.43 -1.85 -7.22
CA TRP A 58 10.41 -3.30 -6.99
C TRP A 58 9.02 -3.90 -7.17
N PHE A 59 8.03 -3.09 -7.54
CA PHE A 59 6.63 -3.52 -7.70
C PHE A 59 6.09 -4.27 -6.46
N ALA A 60 6.56 -3.88 -5.27
CA ALA A 60 6.29 -4.57 -4.02
C ALA A 60 4.96 -4.15 -3.37
N ILE A 61 4.19 -3.25 -4.00
CA ILE A 61 2.96 -2.69 -3.43
C ILE A 61 1.80 -3.09 -4.32
N SER A 62 0.71 -3.53 -3.72
CA SER A 62 -0.53 -3.89 -4.42
C SER A 62 -1.71 -3.15 -3.80
N VAL A 63 -2.56 -2.61 -4.66
CA VAL A 63 -3.82 -1.95 -4.30
C VAL A 63 -4.95 -2.67 -5.01
N SER A 64 -5.91 -3.19 -4.25
CA SER A 64 -7.05 -3.96 -4.78
C SER A 64 -8.34 -3.47 -4.16
N ASP A 65 -9.43 -3.45 -4.94
CA ASP A 65 -10.75 -3.13 -4.40
C ASP A 65 -11.12 -4.12 -3.28
N SER A 66 -11.59 -3.61 -2.14
CA SER A 66 -12.10 -4.46 -1.07
C SER A 66 -13.51 -4.92 -1.45
N THR A 67 -13.64 -5.74 -2.49
CA THR A 67 -14.81 -6.59 -2.60
C THR A 67 -14.65 -7.61 -1.49
N ASP A 68 -15.36 -7.38 -0.38
CA ASP A 68 -15.46 -8.32 0.71
C ASP A 68 -15.93 -9.68 0.16
N ASN A 69 -14.97 -10.57 -0.08
CA ASN A 69 -15.23 -12.00 -0.05
C ASN A 69 -15.02 -12.42 1.40
N GLU A 70 -16.00 -12.12 2.26
CA GLU A 70 -16.53 -13.12 3.19
C GLU A 70 -16.92 -14.37 2.38
N GLU A 71 -15.94 -15.16 1.94
CA GLU A 71 -16.15 -16.58 1.67
C GLU A 71 -16.35 -17.28 3.02
N ASN A 72 -17.59 -17.16 3.48
CA ASN A 72 -18.31 -18.10 4.30
C ASN A 72 -17.91 -19.55 3.98
N GLN A 73 -17.22 -20.24 4.91
CA GLN A 73 -17.48 -21.60 5.44
C GLN A 73 -16.24 -22.34 5.94
#